data_AF-A0A948B310-F1
#
_entry.id   AF-A0A948B310-F1
#
_cell.length_a   1.000
_cell.length_b   1.000
_cell.length_c   1.000
_cell.angle_alpha   90.00
_cell.angle_beta   90.00
_cell.angle_gamma   90.00
#
_symmetry.space_group_name_H-M   'P 1'
#
loop_
_entity.id
_entity.type
_entity.pdbx_description
1 polymer ?
#
loop_
_entity_poly.entity_id
_entity_poly.type
_entity_poly.pdbx_seq_one_letter_code
_entity_poly.pdbx_strand_id
1 'polypeptide(L)'
;WHGANWTFLVWGALNALYFLPLMVTGRNRRHLDIIAQGRRLPSPGELARLVGTFLLTLLAWVFFRAQNLGHALQYLRGIFSASLFHPMEIQPLAELFMIAFFIAMEWRGREQPYALAALGLRWPRLLRWSLYAFILFLIGMYMQTEETPFIYFQF
;
A
#
# COMPACT_ATOMS: atom_id res chain seq x y z
N TRP A 1 9.62 21.19 -0.47
CA TRP A 1 9.83 19.94 -1.22
C TRP A 1 8.58 19.50 -1.98
N HIS A 2 7.38 19.55 -1.39
CA HIS A 2 6.12 19.22 -2.11
C HIS A 2 5.33 20.43 -2.67
N GLY A 3 5.80 21.66 -2.46
CA GLY A 3 5.10 22.90 -2.86
C GLY A 3 4.54 23.68 -1.67
N ALA A 4 4.12 24.92 -1.88
CA ALA A 4 3.65 25.83 -0.83
C ALA A 4 2.11 25.80 -0.64
N ASN A 5 1.50 24.61 -0.75
CA ASN A 5 0.05 24.43 -0.59
C ASN A 5 -0.30 24.07 0.86
N TRP A 6 -1.43 24.58 1.35
CA TRP A 6 -1.98 24.28 2.68
C TRP A 6 -2.22 22.79 2.90
N THR A 7 -2.51 22.04 1.84
CA THR A 7 -2.71 20.59 1.90
C THR A 7 -1.45 19.86 2.36
N PHE A 8 -0.25 20.29 1.92
CA PHE A 8 1.02 19.71 2.36
C PHE A 8 1.37 20.06 3.80
N LEU A 9 0.96 21.24 4.28
CA LEU A 9 1.13 21.61 5.69
C LEU A 9 0.30 20.67 6.59
N VAL A 10 -0.97 20.44 6.24
CA VAL A 10 -1.84 19.51 6.98
C VAL A 10 -1.32 18.08 6.90
N TRP A 11 -0.91 17.61 5.72
CA TRP A 11 -0.29 16.29 5.56
C TRP A 11 0.95 16.11 6.43
N GLY A 12 1.85 17.09 6.46
CA GLY A 12 3.05 17.07 7.29
C GLY A 12 2.70 17.07 8.79
N ALA A 13 1.75 17.90 9.20
CA ALA A 13 1.27 17.96 10.58
C ALA A 13 0.65 16.64 11.05
N LEU A 14 -0.15 15.97 10.20
CA LEU A 14 -0.73 14.66 10.51
C LEU A 14 0.35 13.59 10.72
N ASN A 15 1.33 13.48 9.81
CA ASN A 15 2.43 12.54 9.97
C ASN A 15 3.26 12.81 11.22
N ALA A 16 3.53 14.10 11.52
CA ALA A 16 4.19 14.50 12.76
C ALA A 16 3.37 14.09 13.98
N LEU A 17 2.06 14.32 13.98
CA LEU A 17 1.16 13.93 15.06
C LEU A 17 1.14 12.41 15.27
N TYR A 18 1.21 11.61 14.21
CA TYR A 18 1.22 10.14 14.33
C TYR A 18 2.56 9.61 14.87
N PHE A 19 3.67 10.23 14.50
CA PHE A 19 5.01 9.73 14.82
C PHE A 19 5.59 10.32 16.11
N LEU A 20 5.46 11.63 16.34
CA LEU A 20 6.12 12.32 17.46
C LEU A 20 5.76 11.74 18.83
N PRO A 21 4.50 11.41 19.16
CA PRO A 21 4.17 10.81 20.45
C PRO A 21 4.89 9.48 20.66
N LEU A 22 4.99 8.66 19.62
CA LEU A 22 5.68 7.36 19.68
C LEU A 22 7.18 7.54 19.90
N MET A 23 7.77 8.56 19.27
CA MET A 23 9.19 8.88 19.42
C MET A 23 9.50 9.43 20.81
N VAL A 24 8.76 10.43 21.29
CA VAL A 24 9.01 11.08 22.59
C VAL A 24 8.74 10.12 23.76
N THR A 25 7.78 9.20 23.62
CA THR A 25 7.52 8.17 24.63
C THR A 25 8.45 6.94 24.53
N GLY A 26 9.40 6.91 23.60
CA GLY A 26 10.32 5.79 23.39
C GLY A 26 9.63 4.50 22.91
N ARG A 27 8.39 4.60 22.40
CA ARG A 27 7.56 3.46 21.97
C ARG A 27 7.68 3.14 20.48
N ASN A 28 8.43 3.94 19.71
CA ASN A 28 8.65 3.78 18.28
C ASN A 28 9.32 2.45 17.86
N ARG A 29 9.87 1.67 18.80
CA ARG A 29 10.53 0.36 18.55
C ARG A 29 9.78 -0.84 19.13
N ARG A 30 8.56 -0.67 19.64
CA ARG A 30 7.82 -1.74 20.35
C ARG A 30 7.28 -2.84 19.43
N HIS A 31 7.10 -2.56 18.14
CA HIS A 31 6.45 -3.46 17.17
C HIS A 31 7.31 -3.62 15.91
N LEU A 32 8.57 -4.02 16.07
CA LEU A 32 9.52 -4.23 14.97
C LEU A 32 9.45 -5.64 14.38
N ASP A 33 8.81 -6.58 15.08
CA ASP A 33 8.66 -7.95 14.61
C ASP A 33 7.67 -8.05 13.46
N ILE A 34 7.82 -9.12 12.67
CA ILE A 34 6.94 -9.40 11.54
C ILE A 34 5.54 -9.72 12.05
N ILE A 35 4.52 -9.10 11.44
CA ILE A 35 3.12 -9.40 11.77
C ILE A 35 2.83 -10.87 11.49
N ALA A 36 2.17 -11.52 12.46
CA ALA A 36 1.84 -12.95 12.39
C ALA A 36 3.07 -13.86 12.24
N GLN A 37 4.24 -13.49 12.80
CA GLN A 37 5.44 -14.32 12.74
C GLN A 37 5.17 -15.76 13.23
N GLY A 38 5.58 -16.75 12.44
CA GLY A 38 5.37 -18.18 12.69
C GLY A 38 3.92 -18.65 12.57
N ARG A 39 2.98 -17.77 12.21
CA ARG A 39 1.54 -18.06 12.09
C ARG A 39 1.03 -17.74 10.69
N ARG A 40 -0.14 -18.21 10.30
CA ARG A 40 -0.71 -17.86 8.96
C ARG A 40 -1.50 -16.57 8.98
N LEU A 41 -2.10 -16.22 10.11
CA LEU A 41 -3.00 -15.10 10.29
C LEU A 41 -2.57 -14.26 11.50
N PRO A 42 -2.80 -12.93 11.46
CA PRO A 42 -2.52 -12.06 12.58
C PRO A 42 -3.48 -12.33 13.73
N SER A 43 -3.03 -12.08 14.96
CA SER A 43 -3.96 -11.95 16.08
C SER A 43 -4.87 -10.73 15.87
N PRO A 44 -6.05 -10.68 16.52
CA PRO A 44 -6.94 -9.53 16.44
C PRO A 44 -6.26 -8.20 16.78
N GLY A 45 -5.35 -8.20 17.76
CA GLY A 45 -4.57 -7.01 18.12
C GLY A 45 -3.54 -6.58 17.06
N GLU A 46 -2.90 -7.54 16.39
CA GLU A 46 -2.00 -7.23 15.26
C GLU A 46 -2.79 -6.71 14.06
N LEU A 47 -3.94 -7.33 13.76
CA LEU A 47 -4.82 -6.90 12.68
C LEU A 47 -5.33 -5.47 12.92
N ALA A 48 -5.77 -5.16 14.14
CA ALA A 48 -6.22 -3.81 14.50
C ALA A 48 -5.10 -2.77 14.33
N ARG A 49 -3.86 -3.08 14.69
CA ARG A 49 -2.70 -2.20 14.47
C ARG A 49 -2.38 -2.02 12.99
N LEU A 50 -2.40 -3.11 12.20
CA LEU A 50 -2.18 -3.07 10.75
C LEU A 50 -3.22 -2.18 10.05
N VAL A 51 -4.50 -2.46 10.31
CA VAL A 51 -5.61 -1.72 9.71
C VAL A 51 -5.61 -0.27 10.20
N GLY A 52 -5.34 -0.03 11.48
CA GLY A 52 -5.25 1.31 12.06
C GLY A 52 -4.18 2.18 11.36
N THR A 53 -2.96 1.66 11.23
CA THR A 53 -1.87 2.38 10.54
C THR A 53 -2.18 2.61 9.07
N PHE A 54 -2.79 1.63 8.40
CA PHE A 54 -3.21 1.77 7.01
C PHE A 54 -4.24 2.89 6.84
N LEU A 55 -5.29 2.92 7.67
CA LEU A 55 -6.33 3.96 7.62
C LEU A 55 -5.78 5.35 7.95
N LEU A 56 -4.91 5.47 8.95
CA LEU A 56 -4.25 6.75 9.28
C LEU A 56 -3.40 7.27 8.12
N THR A 57 -2.67 6.36 7.46
CA THR A 57 -1.89 6.69 6.26
C THR A 57 -2.79 7.14 5.12
N LEU A 58 -3.88 6.41 4.83
CA LEU A 58 -4.84 6.79 3.81
C LEU A 58 -5.46 8.17 4.07
N LEU A 59 -5.85 8.45 5.31
CA LEU A 59 -6.38 9.77 5.71
C LEU A 59 -5.37 10.88 5.45
N ALA A 60 -4.10 10.69 5.79
CA ALA A 60 -3.06 11.66 5.46
C ALA A 60 -2.92 11.83 3.94
N TRP A 61 -2.92 10.73 3.19
CA TRP A 61 -2.77 10.73 1.73
C TRP A 61 -3.88 11.48 0.98
N VAL A 62 -5.10 11.57 1.55
CA VAL A 62 -6.16 12.44 0.99
C VAL A 62 -5.66 13.88 0.85
N PHE A 63 -5.01 14.43 1.88
CA PHE A 63 -4.45 15.78 1.83
C PHE A 63 -3.24 15.85 0.89
N PHE A 64 -2.41 14.81 0.85
CA PHE A 64 -1.26 14.78 -0.06
C PHE A 64 -1.69 14.88 -1.54
N ARG A 65 -2.78 14.21 -1.91
CA ARG A 65 -3.25 14.12 -3.30
C ARG A 65 -4.20 15.25 -3.69
N ALA A 66 -4.93 15.84 -2.75
CA ALA A 66 -5.92 16.86 -3.05
C ALA A 66 -5.28 18.16 -3.56
N GLN A 67 -5.88 18.75 -4.60
CA GLN A 67 -5.46 20.03 -5.19
C GLN A 67 -5.54 21.21 -4.21
N ASN A 68 -6.49 21.17 -3.27
CA ASN A 68 -6.68 22.19 -2.24
C ASN A 68 -7.47 21.61 -1.05
N LEU A 69 -7.59 22.40 0.04
CA LEU A 69 -8.30 21.96 1.25
C LEU A 69 -9.79 21.67 1.01
N GLY A 70 -10.46 22.45 0.15
CA GLY A 70 -11.86 22.21 -0.19
C GLY A 70 -12.05 20.84 -0.84
N HIS A 71 -11.18 20.49 -1.79
CA HIS A 71 -11.17 19.19 -2.46
C HIS A 71 -10.87 18.04 -1.48
N ALA A 72 -9.93 18.21 -0.55
CA ALA A 72 -9.66 17.22 0.50
C ALA A 72 -10.89 16.96 1.38
N LEU A 73 -11.59 18.03 1.81
CA LEU A 73 -12.80 17.92 2.61
C LEU A 73 -13.96 17.25 1.85
N GLN A 74 -14.06 17.48 0.54
CA GLN A 74 -15.03 16.78 -0.31
C GLN A 74 -14.76 15.26 -0.33
N TYR A 75 -13.51 14.83 -0.50
CA TYR A 75 -13.15 13.41 -0.37
C TYR A 75 -13.56 12.83 0.98
N LEU A 76 -13.22 13.51 2.09
CA LEU A 76 -13.55 13.04 3.43
C LEU A 76 -15.07 12.92 3.65
N ARG A 77 -15.86 13.87 3.14
CA ARG A 77 -17.33 13.79 3.17
C ARG A 77 -17.86 12.64 2.33
N GLY A 78 -17.25 12.40 1.16
CA GLY A 78 -17.62 11.31 0.25
C GLY A 78 -17.39 9.91 0.85
N ILE A 79 -16.40 9.75 1.73
CA ILE A 79 -16.18 8.47 2.45
C ILE A 79 -17.36 8.11 3.36
N PHE A 80 -18.17 9.09 3.79
CA PHE A 80 -19.34 8.88 4.65
C PHE A 80 -20.67 9.09 3.92
N SER A 81 -20.66 9.27 2.60
CA SER A 81 -21.90 9.48 1.84
C SER A 81 -22.57 8.17 1.45
N ALA A 82 -23.91 8.21 1.35
CA ALA A 82 -24.73 7.07 0.92
C ALA A 82 -24.43 6.59 -0.52
N SER A 83 -23.70 7.39 -1.31
CA SER A 83 -23.21 7.02 -2.64
C SER A 83 -22.33 5.76 -2.64
N LEU A 84 -21.76 5.37 -1.49
CA LEU A 84 -21.03 4.09 -1.36
C LEU A 84 -21.90 2.85 -1.63
N PHE A 85 -23.21 2.96 -1.41
CA PHE A 85 -24.15 1.85 -1.60
C PHE A 85 -24.84 1.89 -2.97
N HIS A 86 -24.59 2.94 -3.76
CA HIS A 86 -25.02 2.95 -5.15
C HIS A 86 -24.12 1.99 -5.95
N PRO A 87 -24.67 1.25 -6.93
CA PRO A 87 -23.88 0.40 -7.80
C PRO A 87 -22.89 1.30 -8.54
N MET A 88 -21.63 1.27 -8.10
CA MET A 88 -20.57 1.90 -8.86
C MET A 88 -20.40 1.10 -10.14
N GLU A 89 -20.22 1.78 -11.27
CA GLU A 89 -19.67 1.19 -12.50
C GLU A 89 -18.22 0.78 -12.23
N ILE A 90 -17.99 -0.23 -11.38
CA ILE A 90 -16.65 -0.75 -11.13
C ILE A 90 -16.35 -1.73 -12.25
N GLN A 91 -15.77 -1.22 -13.32
CA GLN A 91 -14.69 -1.95 -13.97
C GLN A 91 -13.40 -1.33 -13.44
N PRO A 92 -12.54 -2.13 -12.79
CA PRO A 92 -12.06 -3.33 -13.49
C PRO A 92 -11.70 -4.51 -12.54
N LEU A 93 -12.48 -5.60 -12.66
CA LEU A 93 -12.35 -6.82 -11.83
C LEU A 93 -10.93 -7.41 -11.88
N ALA A 94 -10.22 -7.23 -12.99
CA ALA A 94 -8.87 -7.72 -13.18
C ALA A 94 -7.88 -7.06 -12.21
N GLU A 95 -8.05 -5.79 -11.88
CA GLU A 95 -7.15 -5.00 -11.04
C GLU A 95 -7.39 -5.35 -9.58
N LEU A 96 -8.66 -5.56 -9.20
CA LEU A 96 -8.97 -6.07 -7.87
C LEU A 96 -8.38 -7.47 -7.67
N PHE A 97 -8.50 -8.33 -8.69
CA PHE A 97 -7.87 -9.64 -8.68
C PHE A 97 -6.34 -9.53 -8.58
N MET A 98 -5.73 -8.61 -9.33
CA MET A 98 -4.28 -8.39 -9.31
C MET A 98 -3.79 -7.86 -7.96
N ILE A 99 -4.51 -6.91 -7.35
CA ILE A 99 -4.23 -6.41 -6.00
C ILE A 99 -4.33 -7.55 -5.00
N ALA A 100 -5.40 -8.34 -5.05
CA ALA A 100 -5.57 -9.50 -4.16
C ALA A 100 -4.45 -10.53 -4.35
N PHE A 101 -4.04 -10.78 -5.60
CA PHE A 101 -2.93 -11.66 -5.94
C PHE A 101 -1.60 -11.15 -5.34
N PHE A 102 -1.28 -9.87 -5.51
CA PHE A 102 -0.06 -9.29 -4.95
C PHE A 102 -0.07 -9.29 -3.41
N ILE A 103 -1.20 -8.95 -2.78
CA ILE A 103 -1.34 -9.02 -1.33
C ILE A 103 -1.13 -10.46 -0.84
N ALA A 104 -1.71 -11.47 -1.53
CA ALA A 104 -1.54 -12.86 -1.16
C ALA A 104 -0.09 -13.35 -1.30
N MET A 105 0.59 -12.92 -2.37
CA MET A 105 2.00 -13.21 -2.60
C MET A 105 2.90 -12.58 -1.54
N GLU A 106 2.71 -11.29 -1.25
CA GLU A 106 3.43 -10.57 -0.20
C GLU A 106 3.18 -11.21 1.17
N TRP A 107 1.93 -11.51 1.49
CA TRP A 107 1.56 -12.13 2.76
C TRP A 107 2.19 -13.51 2.95
N ARG A 108 2.31 -14.30 1.87
CA ARG A 108 2.97 -15.60 1.87
C ARG A 108 4.48 -15.48 2.06
N GLY A 109 5.10 -14.46 1.47
CA GLY A 109 6.54 -14.24 1.48
C GLY A 109 7.05 -13.34 2.60
N ARG A 110 6.18 -12.79 3.47
CA ARG A 110 6.52 -11.77 4.49
C ARG A 110 7.63 -12.11 5.48
N GLU A 111 7.95 -13.40 5.66
CA GLU A 111 9.06 -13.85 6.52
C GLU A 111 10.38 -14.03 5.76
N GLN A 112 10.35 -13.81 4.45
CA GLN A 112 11.51 -13.85 3.57
C GLN A 112 11.95 -12.43 3.21
N PRO A 113 13.17 -12.22 2.68
CA PRO A 113 13.64 -10.90 2.28
C PRO A 113 12.78 -10.21 1.20
N TYR A 114 12.01 -10.97 0.42
CA TYR A 114 11.07 -10.48 -0.60
C TYR A 114 10.01 -11.54 -0.93
N ALA A 115 8.84 -11.13 -1.45
CA ALA A 115 7.68 -11.99 -1.67
C ALA A 115 7.95 -13.28 -2.46
N LEU A 116 8.79 -13.19 -3.49
CA LEU A 116 9.09 -14.29 -4.41
C LEU A 116 10.23 -15.21 -3.94
N ALA A 117 10.91 -14.91 -2.83
CA ALA A 117 12.15 -15.57 -2.43
C ALA A 117 12.03 -17.10 -2.33
N ALA A 118 10.93 -17.59 -1.78
CA ALA A 118 10.67 -19.02 -1.62
C ALA A 118 9.81 -19.62 -2.74
N LEU A 119 9.33 -18.81 -3.70
CA LEU A 119 8.39 -19.28 -4.72
C LEU A 119 9.08 -20.26 -5.67
N GLY A 120 8.50 -21.45 -5.82
CA GLY A 120 8.95 -22.45 -6.79
C GLY A 120 10.32 -23.09 -6.50
N LEU A 121 10.92 -22.87 -5.32
CA LEU A 121 12.22 -23.46 -4.97
C LEU A 121 12.21 -24.99 -4.95
N ARG A 122 11.08 -25.60 -4.60
CA ARG A 122 10.88 -27.06 -4.55
C ARG A 122 10.31 -27.63 -5.85
N TRP A 123 10.08 -26.81 -6.87
CA TRP A 123 9.50 -27.25 -8.13
C TRP A 123 10.55 -27.97 -9.00
N PRO A 124 10.12 -28.84 -9.93
CA PRO A 124 11.00 -29.37 -10.95
C PRO A 124 11.71 -28.25 -11.71
N ARG A 125 12.95 -28.50 -12.14
CA ARG A 125 13.80 -27.48 -12.80
C ARG A 125 13.06 -26.79 -13.95
N LEU A 126 12.39 -27.57 -14.82
CA LEU A 126 11.66 -27.03 -15.96
C LEU A 126 10.61 -25.99 -15.54
N LEU A 127 9.75 -26.31 -14.59
CA LEU A 127 8.67 -25.41 -14.14
C LEU A 127 9.23 -24.12 -13.50
N ARG A 128 10.33 -24.23 -12.76
CA ARG A 128 11.00 -23.07 -12.16
C ARG A 128 11.59 -22.14 -13.23
N TRP A 129 12.27 -22.70 -14.23
CA TRP A 129 12.79 -21.91 -15.36
C TRP A 129 11.68 -21.31 -16.20
N SER A 130 10.58 -22.03 -16.42
CA SER A 130 9.38 -21.49 -17.09
C SER A 130 8.79 -20.30 -16.34
N LEU A 131 8.71 -20.36 -15.00
CA LEU A 131 8.26 -19.23 -14.18
C LEU A 131 9.17 -18.01 -14.33
N TYR A 132 10.50 -18.19 -14.29
CA TYR A 132 11.44 -17.10 -14.46
C TYR A 132 11.38 -16.48 -15.86
N ALA A 133 11.32 -17.32 -16.90
CA ALA A 133 11.13 -16.87 -18.27
C ALA A 133 9.81 -16.10 -18.43
N PHE A 134 8.73 -16.57 -17.80
CA PHE A 134 7.44 -15.90 -17.81
C PHE A 134 7.47 -14.53 -17.12
N ILE A 135 8.10 -14.43 -15.94
CA ILE A 135 8.25 -13.13 -15.25
C ILE A 135 9.09 -12.17 -16.09
N LEU A 136 10.20 -12.62 -16.67
CA LEU A 136 11.04 -11.80 -17.55
C LEU A 136 10.28 -11.35 -18.80
N PHE A 137 9.49 -12.25 -19.39
CA PHE A 137 8.62 -11.93 -20.51
C PHE A 137 7.60 -10.86 -20.13
N LEU A 138 6.92 -10.99 -18.99
CA LEU A 138 5.97 -9.97 -18.51
C LEU A 138 6.67 -8.63 -18.30
N ILE A 139 7.84 -8.62 -17.67
CA ILE A 139 8.62 -7.39 -17.51
C ILE A 139 8.91 -6.77 -18.88
N GLY A 140 9.41 -7.54 -19.85
CA GLY A 140 9.70 -7.03 -21.20
C GLY A 140 8.46 -6.55 -21.96
N MET A 141 7.33 -7.24 -21.82
CA MET A 141 6.07 -6.89 -22.50
C MET A 141 5.44 -5.60 -21.96
N TYR A 142 5.57 -5.34 -20.66
CA TYR A 142 4.94 -4.20 -19.97
C TYR A 142 5.92 -3.12 -19.55
N MET A 143 7.20 -3.22 -19.95
CA MET A 143 8.19 -2.19 -19.68
C MET A 143 7.81 -0.91 -20.44
N GLN A 144 7.59 0.18 -19.70
CA GLN A 144 7.41 1.49 -20.31
C GLN A 144 8.75 1.98 -20.86
N THR A 145 8.77 2.33 -22.13
CA THR A 145 9.97 2.84 -22.83
C THR A 145 10.03 4.37 -22.85
N GLU A 146 8.94 5.04 -22.50
CA GLU A 146 8.88 6.49 -22.35
C GLU A 146 9.20 6.88 -20.91
N GLU A 147 9.87 8.02 -20.71
CA GLU A 147 10.11 8.56 -19.38
C GLU A 147 8.78 8.97 -18.74
N THR A 148 8.23 8.11 -17.89
CA THR A 148 7.12 8.49 -17.04
C THR A 148 7.65 9.29 -15.85
N PRO A 149 7.25 10.56 -15.68
CA PRO A 149 7.66 11.33 -14.51
C PRO A 149 7.23 10.55 -13.26
N PHE A 150 8.15 10.44 -12.30
CA PHE A 150 7.86 9.81 -11.01
C PHE A 150 6.55 10.35 -10.46
N ILE A 151 5.77 9.50 -9.79
CA ILE A 151 4.41 9.87 -9.34
C ILE A 151 4.36 11.22 -8.62
N TYR A 152 5.44 11.61 -7.92
CA TYR A 152 5.61 12.89 -7.23
C TYR A 152 5.66 14.15 -8.10
N PHE A 153 5.83 14.00 -9.41
CA PHE A 153 5.88 15.09 -10.39
C PHE A 153 4.66 15.11 -11.31
N GLN A 154 3.68 14.22 -11.09
CA GLN A 154 2.44 14.15 -11.87
C GLN A 154 1.31 15.00 -11.27
N PHE A 155 1.65 16.05 -10.52
CA PHE A 155 0.70 16.95 -9.87
C PHE A 155 1.04 18.41 -10.11
#